data_AF-A0A2Z5NAB2-F1
#
_entry.id   AF-A0A2Z5NAB2-F1
#
_cell.length_a   1.000
_cell.length_b   1.000
_cell.length_c   1.000
_cell.angle_alpha   90.00
_cell.angle_beta   90.00
_cell.angle_gamma   90.00
#
_symmetry.space_group_name_H-M   'P 1'
#
loop_
_entity.id
_entity.type
_entity.pdbx_description
1 polymer ?
#
loop_
_entity_poly.entity_id
_entity_poly.type
_entity_poly.pdbx_seq_one_letter_code
_entity_poly.pdbx_strand_id
1 'polypeptide(L)'
;MKSAYLVFVRRAALAVPLAFALAGCMSSTPVWDTRFGESVRAVMQAQIIDPHAAEHAASPAVVDGGAATAALDNYDKSFKQIQPPANAFVIGIGKASQ
;
A
#
# COMPACT_ATOMS: atom_id res chain seq x y z
N MET A 1 -29.45 67.64 15.52
CA MET A 1 -29.90 66.34 14.97
C MET A 1 -29.38 66.05 13.54
N LYS A 2 -29.40 67.02 12.61
CA LYS A 2 -28.97 66.83 11.21
C LYS A 2 -27.47 66.53 11.02
N SER A 3 -26.59 67.14 11.82
CA SER A 3 -25.13 66.91 11.74
C SER A 3 -24.70 65.52 12.20
N ALA A 4 -25.28 65.01 13.30
CA ALA A 4 -25.02 63.65 13.79
C ALA A 4 -25.44 62.58 12.77
N TYR A 5 -26.55 62.82 12.06
CA TYR A 5 -27.01 61.96 10.98
C TYR A 5 -26.02 61.90 9.81
N LEU A 6 -25.47 63.04 9.39
CA LEU A 6 -24.46 63.09 8.32
C LEU A 6 -23.16 62.36 8.71
N VAL A 7 -22.74 62.45 9.97
CA VAL A 7 -21.57 61.72 10.47
C VAL A 7 -21.82 60.21 10.49
N PHE A 8 -23.01 59.78 10.90
CA PHE A 8 -23.41 58.37 10.87
C PHE A 8 -23.46 57.80 9.45
N VAL A 9 -24.07 58.54 8.51
CA VAL A 9 -24.15 58.14 7.11
C VAL A 9 -22.75 58.01 6.49
N ARG A 10 -21.85 58.94 6.78
CA ARG A 10 -20.46 58.91 6.27
C ARG A 10 -19.65 57.75 6.85
N ARG A 11 -19.85 57.42 8.13
CA ARG A 11 -19.21 56.26 8.76
C ARG A 11 -19.76 54.93 8.23
N ALA A 12 -21.07 54.83 8.05
CA ALA A 12 -21.71 53.66 7.46
C ALA A 12 -21.24 53.43 6.01
N ALA A 13 -21.11 54.51 5.22
CA ALA A 13 -20.63 54.44 3.85
C ALA A 13 -19.19 53.88 3.72
N LEU A 14 -18.35 54.02 4.74
CA LEU A 14 -17.01 53.43 4.78
C LEU A 14 -16.98 52.04 5.41
N ALA A 15 -17.79 51.79 6.44
CA ALA A 15 -17.78 50.53 7.17
C ALA A 15 -18.43 49.37 6.39
N VAL A 16 -19.50 49.65 5.64
CA VAL A 16 -20.23 48.63 4.84
C VAL A 16 -19.33 47.99 3.77
N PRO A 17 -18.67 48.75 2.87
CA PRO A 17 -17.81 48.13 1.85
C PRO A 17 -16.61 47.40 2.45
N LEU A 18 -16.06 47.90 3.58
CA LEU A 18 -14.99 47.22 4.30
C LEU A 18 -15.43 45.84 4.81
N ALA A 19 -16.62 45.74 5.40
CA ALA A 19 -17.17 44.46 5.88
C ALA A 19 -17.38 43.45 4.74
N PHE A 20 -17.88 43.90 3.58
CA PHE A 20 -18.03 43.04 2.40
C PHE A 20 -16.69 42.59 1.81
N ALA A 21 -15.67 43.47 1.81
CA ALA A 21 -14.33 43.10 1.38
C ALA A 21 -13.69 42.04 2.29
N LEU A 22 -13.91 42.10 3.61
CA LEU A 22 -13.44 41.09 4.55
C LEU A 22 -14.23 39.77 4.45
N ALA A 23 -15.53 39.82 4.15
CA ALA A 23 -16.35 38.62 3.97
C ALA A 23 -15.90 37.77 2.77
N GLY A 24 -15.30 38.38 1.74
CA GLY A 24 -14.73 37.65 0.60
C GLY A 24 -13.48 36.83 0.92
N CYS A 25 -12.75 37.14 2.01
CA CYS A 25 -11.59 36.36 2.45
C CYS A 25 -11.99 35.03 3.11
N MET A 26 -13.21 34.95 3.65
CA MET A 26 -13.82 33.70 4.08
C MET A 26 -14.55 33.10 2.87
N SER A 27 -13.76 32.69 1.87
CA SER A 27 -14.27 31.84 0.80
C SER A 27 -14.73 30.55 1.47
N SER A 28 -16.04 30.47 1.73
CA SER A 28 -16.63 29.21 2.09
C SER A 28 -16.24 28.23 0.97
N THR A 29 -15.96 26.99 1.33
CA THR A 29 -15.57 25.96 0.38
C THR A 29 -16.77 25.18 -0.18
N PRO A 30 -18.03 25.68 -0.31
CA PRO A 30 -19.17 24.81 -0.58
C PRO A 30 -19.09 24.16 -1.95
N VAL A 31 -18.41 24.78 -2.93
CA VAL A 31 -18.15 24.16 -4.24
C VAL A 31 -17.13 23.00 -4.13
N TRP A 32 -16.16 23.11 -3.23
CA TRP A 32 -15.16 22.07 -2.98
C TRP A 32 -15.71 20.95 -2.10
N ASP A 33 -16.46 21.31 -1.05
CA ASP A 33 -17.06 20.37 -0.09
C ASP A 33 -18.14 19.52 -0.74
N THR A 34 -18.94 20.09 -1.66
CA THR A 34 -19.95 19.32 -2.42
C THR A 34 -19.33 18.26 -3.32
N ARG A 35 -18.09 18.44 -3.77
CA ARG A 35 -17.38 17.52 -4.67
C ARG A 35 -16.24 16.75 -4.00
N PHE A 36 -16.03 16.94 -2.70
CA PHE A 36 -14.94 16.32 -1.96
C PHE A 36 -14.92 14.79 -2.15
N GLY A 37 -16.08 14.14 -1.97
CA GLY A 37 -16.18 12.69 -2.15
C GLY A 37 -15.77 12.22 -3.55
N GLU A 38 -16.07 13.01 -4.58
CA GLU A 38 -15.72 12.67 -5.96
C GLU A 38 -14.24 12.90 -6.25
N SER A 39 -13.63 13.95 -5.69
CA SER A 39 -12.18 14.13 -5.76
C SER A 39 -11.40 13.01 -5.06
N VAL A 40 -11.86 12.55 -3.89
CA VAL A 40 -11.25 11.43 -3.16
C VAL A 40 -11.38 10.14 -3.96
N ARG A 41 -12.56 9.87 -4.55
CA ARG A 41 -12.78 8.69 -5.39
C ARG A 41 -11.86 8.71 -6.61
N ALA A 42 -11.73 9.85 -7.29
CA ALA A 42 -10.86 10.00 -8.44
C ALA A 42 -9.38 9.74 -8.10
N VAL A 43 -8.88 10.33 -6.99
CA VAL A 43 -7.49 10.10 -6.53
C VAL A 43 -7.27 8.65 -6.15
N MET A 44 -8.22 8.02 -5.44
CA MET A 44 -8.14 6.61 -5.05
C MET A 44 -8.06 5.71 -6.28
N GLN A 45 -8.89 5.94 -7.30
CA GLN A 45 -8.83 5.17 -8.55
C GLN A 45 -7.50 5.36 -9.29
N ALA A 46 -6.93 6.57 -9.26
CA ALA A 46 -5.61 6.83 -9.85
C ALA A 46 -4.45 6.14 -9.09
N GLN A 47 -4.67 5.71 -7.84
CA GLN A 47 -3.69 4.97 -7.04
C GLN A 47 -3.77 3.44 -7.22
N ILE A 48 -4.79 2.92 -7.91
CA ILE A 48 -4.91 1.49 -8.18
C ILE A 48 -3.92 1.11 -9.29
N ILE A 49 -2.89 0.34 -8.93
CA ILE A 49 -1.83 -0.11 -9.86
C ILE A 49 -2.37 -1.12 -10.88
N ASP A 50 -3.20 -2.05 -10.42
CA ASP A 50 -3.83 -3.06 -11.27
C ASP A 50 -5.26 -3.35 -10.78
N PRO A 51 -6.30 -2.89 -11.52
CA PRO A 51 -7.70 -3.14 -11.17
C PRO A 51 -8.13 -4.60 -11.37
N HIS A 52 -7.38 -5.39 -12.16
CA HIS A 52 -7.64 -6.80 -12.45
C HIS A 52 -6.60 -7.72 -11.79
N ALA A 53 -5.96 -7.28 -10.71
CA ALA A 53 -4.92 -8.04 -10.01
C ALA A 53 -5.36 -9.46 -9.61
N ALA A 54 -6.66 -9.67 -9.34
CA ALA A 54 -7.21 -11.00 -9.05
C ALA A 54 -7.26 -11.94 -10.26
N GLU A 55 -7.39 -11.40 -11.47
CA GLU A 55 -7.43 -12.16 -12.73
C GLU A 55 -6.02 -12.42 -13.28
N HIS A 56 -5.07 -11.53 -12.97
CA HIS A 56 -3.68 -11.61 -13.41
C HIS A 56 -2.72 -12.21 -12.38
N ALA A 57 -3.19 -12.50 -11.18
CA ALA A 57 -2.39 -13.15 -10.16
C ALA A 57 -1.84 -14.48 -10.72
N ALA A 58 -0.51 -14.60 -10.74
CA ALA A 58 0.12 -15.87 -11.03
C ALA A 58 -0.47 -16.92 -10.06
N SER A 59 -0.75 -18.12 -10.58
CA SER A 59 -1.17 -19.22 -9.72
C SER A 59 -0.21 -19.30 -8.54
N PRO A 60 -0.70 -19.31 -7.28
CA PRO A 60 0.18 -19.44 -6.14
C PRO A 60 1.08 -20.65 -6.35
N ALA A 61 2.34 -20.56 -5.93
CA ALA A 61 3.23 -21.71 -5.93
C ALA A 61 2.65 -22.75 -4.96
N VAL A 62 1.87 -23.68 -5.49
CA VAL A 62 1.27 -24.78 -4.73
C VAL A 62 2.27 -25.93 -4.75
N VAL A 63 2.72 -26.35 -3.57
CA VAL A 63 3.49 -27.58 -3.40
C VAL A 63 2.51 -28.74 -3.49
N ASP A 64 2.81 -29.74 -4.33
CA ASP A 64 2.03 -30.97 -4.40
C ASP A 64 2.00 -31.66 -3.02
N GLY A 65 0.84 -32.20 -2.63
CA GLY A 65 0.66 -32.83 -1.32
C GLY A 65 1.62 -34.00 -1.10
N GLY A 66 1.86 -34.80 -2.14
CA GLY A 66 2.83 -35.90 -2.10
C GLY A 66 4.27 -35.40 -1.97
N ALA A 67 4.62 -34.33 -2.67
CA ALA A 67 5.92 -33.67 -2.53
C ALA A 67 6.13 -33.12 -1.10
N ALA A 68 5.10 -32.53 -0.50
CA ALA A 68 5.16 -32.05 0.89
C ALA A 68 5.33 -33.20 1.89
N THR A 69 4.57 -34.29 1.73
CA THR A 69 4.73 -35.49 2.57
C THR A 69 6.12 -36.11 2.42
N ALA A 70 6.63 -36.26 1.19
CA ALA A 70 7.96 -36.80 0.94
C ALA A 70 9.07 -35.92 1.54
N ALA A 71 8.92 -34.60 1.50
CA ALA A 71 9.86 -33.68 2.13
C ALA A 71 9.90 -33.86 3.65
N LEU A 72 8.74 -33.99 4.30
CA LEU A 72 8.65 -34.24 5.74
C LEU A 72 9.20 -35.63 6.14
N ASP A 73 8.92 -36.66 5.35
CA ASP A 73 9.46 -38.00 5.56
C ASP A 73 10.98 -38.05 5.42
N ASN A 74 11.54 -37.37 4.43
CA ASN A 74 12.99 -37.29 4.23
C ASN A 74 13.66 -36.49 5.35
N TYR A 75 13.01 -35.43 5.83
CA TYR A 75 13.46 -34.68 6.99
C TYR A 75 13.54 -35.58 8.22
N ASP A 76 12.48 -36.33 8.55
CA ASP A 76 12.48 -37.28 9.69
C ASP A 76 13.56 -38.37 9.54
N LYS A 77 13.71 -38.95 8.34
CA LYS A 77 14.73 -39.96 8.06
C LYS A 77 16.14 -39.43 8.24
N SER A 78 16.40 -38.16 7.93
CA SER A 78 17.73 -37.55 8.07
C SER A 78 18.26 -37.54 9.51
N PHE A 79 17.36 -37.53 10.52
CA PHE A 79 17.74 -37.60 11.93
C PHE A 79 17.87 -39.02 12.46
N LYS A 80 17.28 -40.00 11.77
CA LYS A 80 17.30 -41.42 12.16
C LYS A 80 18.37 -42.22 11.44
N GLN A 81 18.74 -41.80 10.23
CA GLN A 81 19.80 -42.42 9.45
C GLN A 81 21.14 -41.77 9.78
N ILE A 82 21.95 -42.44 10.61
CA ILE A 82 23.40 -42.21 10.62
C ILE A 82 23.89 -42.73 9.26
N GLN A 83 24.08 -41.83 8.29
CA GLN A 83 24.70 -42.24 7.02
C GLN A 83 26.08 -42.82 7.37
N PRO A 84 26.36 -44.09 7.05
CA PRO A 84 27.72 -44.61 7.17
C PRO A 84 28.61 -43.66 6.36
N PRO A 85 29.76 -43.21 6.90
CA PRO A 85 30.67 -42.41 6.10
C PRO A 85 30.96 -43.19 4.83
N ALA A 86 30.57 -42.64 3.67
CA ALA A 86 30.86 -43.25 2.39
C ALA A 86 32.37 -43.41 2.32
N ASN A 87 32.85 -44.65 2.37
CA ASN A 87 34.28 -44.96 2.35
C ASN A 87 34.88 -44.35 1.06
N ALA A 88 35.55 -43.21 1.20
CA ALA A 88 36.12 -42.45 0.09
C ALA A 88 37.37 -43.11 -0.54
N PHE A 89 37.71 -44.33 -0.12
CA PHE A 89 38.89 -45.07 -0.58
C PHE A 89 38.51 -46.34 -1.34
N VAL A 90 38.04 -46.16 -2.58
CA VAL A 90 37.99 -47.22 -3.61
C VAL A 90 38.98 -46.88 -4.72
N ILE A 91 40.27 -46.99 -4.43
CA ILE A 91 41.31 -47.13 -5.45
C ILE A 91 41.83 -48.56 -5.34
N GLY A 92 41.21 -49.44 -6.12
CA GLY A 92 41.60 -50.83 -6.26
C GLY A 92 42.88 -50.93 -7.10
N ILE A 93 44.01 -51.20 -6.43
CA ILE A 93 45.16 -51.85 -7.07
C ILE A 93 45.26 -53.27 -6.52
N GLY A 94 45.01 -54.24 -7.40
CA GLY A 94 44.99 -55.66 -7.07
C GLY A 94 46.35 -56.20 -6.66
N LYS A 95 46.33 -57.21 -5.80
CA LYS A 95 47.47 -58.04 -5.43
C LYS A 95 48.08 -58.68 -6.68
N ALA A 96 49.30 -58.32 -7.04
CA ALA A 96 50.12 -59.15 -7.92
C ALA A 96 50.64 -60.33 -7.09
N SER A 97 50.26 -61.56 -7.42
CA SER A 97 50.91 -62.74 -6.89
C SER A 97 52.34 -62.79 -7.44
N GLN A 98 53.32 -62.76 -6.54
CA GLN A 98 54.66 -63.27 -6.77
C GLN A 98 54.85 -64.50 -5.89
#